data_AF-A0A813P6I2-F1
#
_entry.id   AF-A0A813P6I2-F1
#
_cell.length_a   1.000
_cell.length_b   1.000
_cell.length_c   1.000
_cell.angle_alpha   90.00
_cell.angle_beta   90.00
_cell.angle_gamma   90.00
#
_symmetry.space_group_name_H-M   'P 1'
#
loop_
_entity.id
_entity.type
_entity.pdbx_description
1 polymer ?
#
loop_
_entity_poly.entity_id
_entity_poly.type
_entity_poly.pdbx_seq_one_letter_code
_entity_poly.pdbx_strand_id
1 'polypeptide(L)'
;MSMSYYSLGKIWLANDGYCVWWNWYESSLNTLGLCLMAWASIERHFFIFHSQTIMRVRWKMWMAHYIPIFLCFAWILTFHFIFIVTPPICVNTWYFTVNKCGAPCFYTADNGYYALVEFVVNVVAPLALITFANIFLIIRVIYQKVIHHQAVNWRRHRKMTFQLWLISSVYLAFWLPSTLSTIIQLTIMPTFFVDQYDTMVFFIYFIPLLLPIVCLNTYPELLRKINELIRRRIARNRIGLTAFLNIKAVLNEPRLLELSNALFTATSSWLVHLASSDQPENEEQIHPIKKLPLPLKPNRQLSYIPEFIMENMTNYLTFLGRFNVQLFESLPHVNEYITFVLVFMGDANRLRNPHLRAALAEALEAIIPNKQHGNGRTLNRLKPIAPPPPPPPPLSPPTNTLMYGSIVSSGAKNFVRCAGLSGTLAICLGVYGAHAMKDNTPEELRRLFQMAQTYHLLHSVALLGLPLVSRPLITGSLFIGGITLFCGPMYFHSIRNDARYRRVTPYGGLLLLAGWISIVLL
;
A
#
# COMPACT_ATOMS: atom_id res chain seq x y z
N MET A 1 8.66 -13.53 -12.14
CA MET A 1 7.46 -14.38 -12.33
C MET A 1 6.41 -13.97 -11.32
N SER A 2 5.20 -13.66 -11.76
CA SER A 2 4.07 -13.39 -10.86
C SER A 2 3.65 -14.68 -10.15
N MET A 3 3.15 -14.59 -8.91
CA MET A 3 2.57 -15.72 -8.17
C MET A 3 1.47 -16.46 -8.96
N SER A 4 0.82 -15.75 -9.89
CA SER A 4 -0.15 -16.30 -10.84
C SER A 4 0.43 -17.41 -11.74
N TYR A 5 1.69 -17.34 -12.16
CA TYR A 5 2.30 -18.35 -13.02
C TYR A 5 2.50 -19.68 -12.28
N TYR A 6 2.97 -19.61 -11.03
CA TYR A 6 3.12 -20.79 -10.17
C TYR A 6 1.78 -21.43 -9.79
N SER A 7 0.71 -20.64 -9.73
CA SER A 7 -0.63 -21.13 -9.39
C SER A 7 -1.41 -21.71 -10.58
N LEU A 8 -1.24 -21.17 -11.79
CA LEU A 8 -2.11 -21.49 -12.93
C LEU A 8 -1.40 -22.29 -14.04
N GLY A 9 -0.08 -22.44 -13.97
CA GLY A 9 0.71 -23.14 -15.00
C GLY A 9 0.63 -22.49 -16.39
N LYS A 10 0.07 -21.28 -16.47
CA LYS A 10 -0.14 -20.52 -17.70
C LYS A 10 0.40 -19.11 -17.49
N ILE A 11 1.14 -18.62 -18.48
CA ILE A 11 1.53 -17.21 -18.58
C ILE A 11 0.24 -16.41 -18.82
N TRP A 12 0.05 -15.30 -18.10
CA TRP A 12 -1.03 -14.36 -18.43
C TRP A 12 -0.75 -13.90 -19.87
N LEU A 13 -1.57 -14.32 -20.82
CA LEU A 13 -1.41 -13.94 -22.23
C LEU A 13 -1.50 -12.42 -22.27
N ALA A 14 -0.35 -11.77 -22.48
CA ALA A 14 -0.32 -10.35 -22.66
C ALA A 14 -1.12 -10.02 -23.92
N ASN A 15 -1.91 -8.96 -23.88
CA ASN A 15 -2.57 -8.45 -25.08
C ASN A 15 -1.64 -7.47 -25.79
N ASP A 16 -1.83 -7.28 -27.10
CA ASP A 16 -1.09 -6.32 -27.92
C ASP A 16 -1.03 -4.93 -27.27
N GLY A 17 -2.18 -4.45 -26.76
CA GLY A 17 -2.25 -3.16 -26.07
C GLY A 17 -1.42 -3.10 -24.80
N TYR A 18 -1.39 -4.19 -24.00
CA TYR A 18 -0.53 -4.25 -22.82
C TYR A 18 0.95 -4.15 -23.24
N CYS A 19 1.34 -4.89 -24.27
CA CYS A 19 2.72 -4.92 -24.74
C CYS A 19 3.21 -3.61 -25.36
N VAL A 20 2.34 -2.89 -26.07
CA VAL A 20 2.62 -1.55 -26.59
C VAL A 20 2.87 -0.58 -25.44
N TRP A 21 1.95 -0.48 -24.48
CA TRP A 21 2.07 0.47 -23.37
C TRP A 21 3.20 0.12 -22.42
N TRP A 22 3.43 -1.17 -22.18
CA TRP A 22 4.54 -1.65 -21.36
C TRP A 22 5.88 -1.27 -21.96
N ASN A 23 6.13 -1.58 -23.24
CA ASN A 23 7.37 -1.20 -23.93
C ASN A 23 7.54 0.32 -23.98
N TRP A 24 6.48 1.08 -24.26
CA TRP A 24 6.55 2.53 -24.26
C TRP A 24 7.00 3.08 -22.90
N TYR A 25 6.39 2.61 -21.81
CA TYR A 25 6.72 3.02 -20.46
C TYR A 25 8.16 2.61 -20.07
N GLU A 26 8.52 1.36 -20.34
CA GLU A 26 9.81 0.78 -20.01
C GLU A 26 10.97 1.47 -20.73
N SER A 27 10.91 1.56 -22.06
CA SER A 27 11.94 2.22 -22.87
C SER A 27 12.02 3.71 -22.54
N SER A 28 10.88 4.39 -22.41
CA SER A 28 10.86 5.81 -22.08
C SER A 28 11.52 6.11 -20.74
N LEU A 29 11.19 5.37 -19.67
CA LEU A 29 11.73 5.66 -18.35
C LEU A 29 13.21 5.35 -18.22
N ASN A 30 13.68 4.24 -18.79
CA ASN A 30 15.08 3.86 -18.76
C ASN A 30 15.95 4.91 -19.48
N THR A 31 15.56 5.25 -20.70
CA THR A 31 16.29 6.20 -21.54
C THR A 31 16.18 7.64 -21.01
N LEU A 32 15.03 8.02 -20.46
CA LEU A 32 14.86 9.32 -19.80
C LEU A 32 15.76 9.46 -18.57
N GLY A 33 15.87 8.42 -17.74
CA GLY A 33 16.76 8.42 -16.57
C GLY A 33 18.21 8.69 -16.96
N LEU A 34 18.68 8.04 -18.03
CA LEU A 34 20.02 8.26 -18.57
C LEU A 34 20.22 9.69 -19.11
N CYS A 35 19.25 10.20 -19.89
CA CYS A 35 19.29 11.55 -20.44
C CYS A 35 19.29 12.63 -19.35
N LEU A 36 18.43 12.50 -18.34
CA LEU A 36 18.39 13.39 -17.18
C LEU A 36 19.69 13.35 -16.38
N MET A 37 20.32 12.18 -16.24
CA MET A 37 21.62 12.05 -15.57
C MET A 37 22.74 12.72 -16.39
N ALA A 38 22.69 12.67 -17.72
CA ALA A 38 23.61 13.39 -18.58
C ALA A 38 23.47 14.91 -18.40
N TRP A 39 22.23 15.42 -18.41
CA TRP A 39 21.96 16.82 -18.16
C TRP A 39 22.42 17.26 -16.75
N ALA A 40 22.06 16.51 -15.72
CA ALA A 40 22.46 16.79 -14.34
C ALA A 40 23.98 16.78 -14.16
N SER A 41 24.73 16.04 -14.99
CA SER A 41 26.19 16.07 -15.01
C SER A 41 26.75 17.36 -15.59
N ILE A 42 26.15 17.90 -16.65
CA ILE A 42 26.50 19.23 -17.19
C ILE A 42 26.11 20.31 -16.19
N GLU A 43 24.87 20.29 -15.73
CA GLU A 43 24.29 21.33 -14.86
C GLU A 43 25.14 21.58 -13.61
N ARG A 44 25.71 20.52 -13.05
CA ARG A 44 26.63 20.56 -11.92
C ARG A 44 27.79 21.54 -12.12
N HIS A 45 28.30 21.66 -13.35
CA HIS A 45 29.37 22.60 -13.68
C HIS A 45 28.91 24.04 -13.56
N PHE A 46 27.70 24.35 -14.02
CA PHE A 46 27.12 25.68 -13.87
C PHE A 46 26.93 26.04 -12.40
N PHE A 47 26.49 25.11 -11.55
CA PHE A 47 26.36 25.37 -10.12
C PHE A 47 27.68 25.56 -9.40
N ILE A 48 28.71 24.76 -9.70
CA ILE A 48 29.99 24.86 -8.98
C ILE A 48 30.74 26.14 -9.36
N PHE A 49 30.82 26.47 -10.66
CA PHE A 49 31.69 27.56 -11.13
C PHE A 49 30.95 28.87 -11.41
N HIS A 50 29.64 28.83 -11.63
CA HIS A 50 28.85 30.01 -12.03
C HIS A 50 27.62 30.26 -11.14
N SER A 51 27.59 29.69 -9.92
CA SER A 51 26.47 29.84 -8.98
C SER A 51 26.05 31.30 -8.77
N GLN A 52 26.99 32.21 -8.54
CA GLN A 52 26.68 33.62 -8.23
C GLN A 52 26.01 34.37 -9.40
N THR A 53 26.36 34.03 -10.64
CA THR A 53 25.89 34.74 -11.84
C THR A 53 24.59 34.13 -12.39
N ILE A 54 24.41 32.82 -12.26
CA ILE A 54 23.28 32.07 -12.84
C ILE A 54 22.12 31.95 -11.83
N MET A 55 22.40 31.65 -10.56
CA MET A 55 21.35 31.43 -9.54
C MET A 55 20.68 32.71 -9.06
N ARG A 56 21.34 33.87 -9.22
CA ARG A 56 20.80 35.15 -8.75
C ARG A 56 19.73 35.72 -9.69
N VAL A 57 19.78 35.36 -10.98
CA VAL A 57 18.85 35.86 -12.00
C VAL A 57 17.86 34.76 -12.35
N ARG A 58 16.59 34.95 -11.97
CA ARG A 58 15.52 33.94 -12.13
C ARG A 58 15.45 33.41 -13.57
N TRP A 59 15.49 34.29 -14.59
CA TRP A 59 15.46 33.85 -16.00
C TRP A 59 16.62 32.93 -16.38
N LYS A 60 17.86 33.22 -15.94
CA LYS A 60 19.02 32.38 -16.23
C LYS A 60 18.91 31.00 -15.56
N MET A 61 18.37 30.95 -14.35
CA MET A 61 18.06 29.68 -13.68
C MET A 61 17.00 28.87 -14.44
N TRP A 62 15.95 29.53 -14.95
CA TRP A 62 14.93 28.88 -15.79
C TRP A 62 15.54 28.27 -17.06
N MET A 63 16.39 29.02 -17.76
CA MET A 63 17.06 28.52 -18.96
C MET A 63 18.08 27.42 -18.68
N ALA A 64 18.80 27.48 -17.56
CA ALA A 64 19.87 26.54 -17.24
C ALA A 64 19.42 25.29 -16.46
N HIS A 65 18.24 25.27 -15.85
CA HIS A 65 17.74 24.11 -15.09
C HIS A 65 16.46 23.54 -15.70
N TYR A 66 15.41 24.35 -15.80
CA TYR A 66 14.06 23.86 -16.10
C TYR A 66 13.83 23.56 -17.59
N ILE A 67 14.34 24.43 -18.49
CA ILE A 67 14.16 24.22 -19.95
C ILE A 67 14.79 22.90 -20.42
N PRO A 68 16.05 22.56 -20.06
CA PRO A 68 16.67 21.34 -20.57
C PRO A 68 16.04 20.08 -20.01
N ILE A 69 15.60 20.09 -18.73
CA ILE A 69 14.80 19.00 -18.17
C ILE A 69 13.52 18.81 -18.98
N PHE A 70 12.78 19.88 -19.24
CA PHE A 70 11.56 19.82 -20.05
C PHE A 70 11.84 19.27 -21.46
N LEU A 71 12.93 19.71 -22.10
CA LEU A 71 13.34 19.22 -23.42
C LEU A 71 13.69 17.73 -23.39
N CYS A 72 14.39 17.24 -22.37
CA CYS A 72 14.68 15.80 -22.21
C CYS A 72 13.38 14.98 -22.10
N PHE A 73 12.43 15.42 -21.27
CA PHE A 73 11.12 14.77 -21.13
C PHE A 73 10.34 14.79 -22.44
N ALA A 74 10.23 15.96 -23.08
CA ALA A 74 9.49 16.13 -24.32
C ALA A 74 10.08 15.27 -25.43
N TRP A 75 11.41 15.29 -25.63
CA TRP A 75 12.10 14.50 -26.65
C TRP A 75 11.90 13.00 -26.44
N ILE A 76 12.24 12.47 -25.26
CA ILE A 76 12.21 11.01 -25.03
C ILE A 76 10.79 10.46 -25.08
N LEU A 77 9.82 11.14 -24.45
CA LEU A 77 8.43 10.65 -24.44
C LEU A 77 7.79 10.72 -25.83
N THR A 78 8.03 11.79 -26.59
CA THR A 78 7.47 11.93 -27.95
C THR A 78 8.11 10.96 -28.92
N PHE A 79 9.43 10.79 -28.88
CA PHE A 79 10.15 9.81 -29.70
C PHE A 79 9.57 8.39 -29.49
N HIS A 80 9.53 7.92 -28.24
CA HIS A 80 9.02 6.58 -27.96
C HIS A 80 7.53 6.44 -28.26
N PHE A 81 6.73 7.49 -28.06
CA PHE A 81 5.31 7.45 -28.39
C PHE A 81 5.09 7.24 -29.90
N ILE A 82 5.82 8.00 -30.72
CA ILE A 82 5.75 7.88 -32.18
C ILE A 82 6.17 6.48 -32.63
N PHE A 83 7.32 5.98 -32.17
CA PHE A 83 7.87 4.73 -32.69
C PHE A 83 7.34 3.45 -32.04
N ILE A 84 6.74 3.51 -30.84
CA ILE A 84 6.17 2.34 -30.14
C ILE A 84 4.65 2.31 -30.22
N VAL A 85 3.97 3.42 -29.92
CA VAL A 85 2.50 3.46 -29.80
C VAL A 85 1.83 3.66 -31.15
N THR A 86 2.39 4.54 -31.97
CA THR A 86 1.85 4.90 -33.30
C THR A 86 2.90 4.72 -34.39
N PRO A 87 3.49 3.51 -34.54
CA PRO A 87 4.61 3.29 -35.45
C PRO A 87 4.18 3.63 -36.88
N PRO A 88 4.81 4.62 -37.54
CA PRO A 88 4.35 5.07 -38.85
C PRO A 88 4.76 4.13 -40.00
N ILE A 89 5.69 3.20 -39.77
CA ILE A 89 6.45 2.51 -40.82
C ILE A 89 6.34 0.98 -40.73
N CYS A 90 5.99 0.42 -39.56
CA CYS A 90 5.93 -1.02 -39.35
C CYS A 90 4.82 -1.40 -38.37
N VAL A 91 4.42 -2.67 -38.42
CA VAL A 91 3.45 -3.25 -37.49
C VAL A 91 4.22 -3.94 -36.35
N ASN A 92 3.90 -3.58 -35.11
CA ASN A 92 4.48 -4.24 -33.94
C ASN A 92 4.03 -5.71 -33.87
N THR A 93 4.99 -6.61 -33.74
CA THR A 93 4.76 -8.04 -33.54
C THR A 93 5.27 -8.44 -32.17
N TRP A 94 4.38 -8.96 -31.32
CA TRP A 94 4.69 -9.31 -29.94
C TRP A 94 4.71 -10.83 -29.75
N TYR A 95 5.56 -11.29 -28.84
CA TYR A 95 5.68 -12.72 -28.51
C TYR A 95 5.01 -13.02 -27.17
N PHE A 96 3.75 -13.47 -27.21
CA PHE A 96 2.96 -13.71 -25.98
C PHE A 96 3.31 -15.02 -25.25
N THR A 97 4.14 -15.87 -25.86
CA THR A 97 4.56 -17.17 -25.32
C THR A 97 5.70 -17.06 -24.32
N VAL A 98 6.29 -15.87 -24.16
CA VAL A 98 7.40 -15.60 -23.24
C VAL A 98 6.98 -14.55 -22.21
N ASN A 99 7.66 -14.52 -21.06
CA ASN A 99 7.36 -13.57 -19.96
C ASN A 99 7.73 -12.10 -20.28
N LYS A 100 8.07 -11.80 -21.53
CA LYS A 100 8.39 -10.46 -22.04
C LYS A 100 7.51 -10.20 -23.25
N CYS A 101 7.17 -8.94 -23.50
CA CYS A 101 6.33 -8.60 -24.64
C CYS A 101 7.05 -8.71 -26.00
N GLY A 102 8.38 -8.87 -26.01
CA GLY A 102 9.20 -8.74 -27.22
C GLY A 102 9.65 -7.29 -27.42
N ALA A 103 10.27 -7.00 -28.57
CA ALA A 103 10.76 -5.67 -28.92
C ALA A 103 9.87 -4.99 -29.98
N PRO A 104 9.75 -3.65 -29.98
CA PRO A 104 9.05 -2.90 -31.02
C PRO A 104 9.58 -3.19 -32.42
N CYS A 105 8.74 -3.00 -33.45
CA CYS A 105 9.09 -3.35 -34.83
C CYS A 105 10.26 -2.55 -35.42
N PHE A 106 10.58 -1.37 -34.90
CA PHE A 106 11.71 -0.57 -35.39
C PHE A 106 13.09 -1.16 -35.04
N TYR A 107 13.15 -2.20 -34.19
CA TYR A 107 14.37 -2.98 -33.93
C TYR A 107 14.60 -4.08 -34.98
N THR A 108 13.69 -4.27 -35.94
CA THR A 108 13.87 -5.26 -37.02
C THR A 108 14.88 -4.79 -38.07
N ALA A 109 15.51 -5.74 -38.77
CA ALA A 109 16.57 -5.48 -39.75
C ALA A 109 16.14 -4.50 -40.87
N ASP A 110 14.87 -4.53 -41.25
CA ASP A 110 14.32 -3.66 -42.32
C ASP A 110 14.22 -2.19 -41.91
N ASN A 111 14.19 -1.88 -40.60
CA ASN A 111 14.05 -0.53 -40.05
C ASN A 111 15.25 -0.10 -39.18
N GLY A 112 16.41 -0.72 -39.40
CA GLY A 112 17.60 -0.58 -38.55
C GLY A 112 18.12 0.86 -38.36
N TYR A 113 17.73 1.81 -39.23
CA TYR A 113 18.03 3.22 -39.06
C TYR A 113 17.48 3.80 -37.74
N TYR A 114 16.24 3.49 -37.38
CA TYR A 114 15.63 4.04 -36.16
C TYR A 114 16.20 3.38 -34.90
N ALA A 115 16.52 2.10 -34.97
CA ALA A 115 17.25 1.41 -33.92
C ALA A 115 18.65 2.03 -33.71
N LEU A 116 19.33 2.42 -34.80
CA LEU A 116 20.61 3.13 -34.73
C LEU A 116 20.44 4.53 -34.11
N VAL A 117 19.37 5.26 -34.45
CA VAL A 117 19.08 6.57 -33.84
C VAL A 117 18.82 6.42 -32.34
N GLU A 118 17.99 5.47 -31.92
CA GLU A 118 17.75 5.19 -30.50
C GLU A 118 19.06 4.86 -29.77
N PHE A 119 19.86 3.97 -30.35
CA PHE A 119 21.12 3.58 -29.75
C PHE A 119 22.14 4.73 -29.68
N VAL A 120 22.37 5.44 -30.78
CA VAL A 120 23.41 6.49 -30.84
C VAL A 120 22.99 7.74 -30.08
N VAL A 121 21.78 8.24 -30.34
CA VAL A 121 21.31 9.53 -29.80
C VAL A 121 20.82 9.40 -28.38
N ASN A 122 20.09 8.34 -28.06
CA ASN A 122 19.42 8.23 -26.78
C ASN A 122 20.19 7.39 -25.75
N VAL A 123 21.15 6.55 -26.18
CA VAL A 123 21.99 5.76 -25.28
C VAL A 123 23.46 6.22 -25.29
N VAL A 124 24.16 6.12 -26.43
CA VAL A 124 25.60 6.39 -26.52
C VAL A 124 25.95 7.84 -26.22
N ALA A 125 25.24 8.80 -26.81
CA ALA A 125 25.54 10.23 -26.61
C ALA A 125 25.35 10.69 -25.15
N PRO A 126 24.23 10.38 -24.45
CA PRO A 126 24.09 10.65 -23.03
C PRO A 126 25.15 9.97 -22.17
N LEU A 127 25.49 8.71 -22.47
CA LEU A 127 26.50 7.97 -21.73
C LEU A 127 27.89 8.59 -21.85
N ALA A 128 28.29 8.95 -23.08
CA ALA A 128 29.54 9.67 -23.35
C ALA A 128 29.56 11.06 -22.70
N LEU A 129 28.42 11.74 -22.66
CA LEU A 129 28.31 13.03 -22.00
C LEU A 129 28.49 12.91 -20.48
N ILE A 130 27.93 11.87 -19.85
CA ILE A 130 28.13 11.58 -18.42
C ILE A 130 29.61 11.33 -18.14
N THR A 131 30.29 10.49 -18.92
CA THR A 131 31.72 10.20 -18.70
C THR A 131 32.57 11.45 -18.88
N PHE A 132 32.39 12.17 -20.00
CA PHE A 132 33.13 13.39 -20.30
C PHE A 132 32.91 14.48 -19.24
N ALA A 133 31.65 14.75 -18.88
CA ALA A 133 31.33 15.75 -17.86
C ALA A 133 31.94 15.40 -16.50
N ASN A 134 31.91 14.12 -16.08
CA ASN A 134 32.52 13.71 -14.81
C ASN A 134 34.05 13.85 -14.82
N ILE A 135 34.71 13.48 -15.93
CA ILE A 135 36.17 13.63 -16.09
C ILE A 135 36.55 15.11 -16.12
N PHE A 136 35.85 15.92 -16.92
CA PHE A 136 36.10 17.35 -17.05
C PHE A 136 35.96 18.09 -15.72
N LEU A 137 34.97 17.72 -14.91
CA LEU A 137 34.80 18.28 -13.56
C LEU A 137 36.03 18.03 -12.69
N ILE A 138 36.55 16.79 -12.68
CA ILE A 138 37.71 16.40 -11.88
C ILE A 138 38.94 17.19 -12.35
N ILE A 139 39.19 17.25 -13.65
CA ILE A 139 40.31 18.00 -14.24
C ILE A 139 40.23 19.47 -13.83
N ARG A 140 39.06 20.12 -14.00
CA ARG A 140 38.88 21.53 -13.68
C ARG A 140 39.07 21.82 -12.19
N VAL A 141 38.62 20.92 -11.32
CA VAL A 141 38.83 21.01 -9.86
C VAL A 141 40.32 20.89 -9.50
N ILE A 142 41.04 19.94 -10.11
CA ILE A 142 42.49 19.77 -9.90
C ILE A 142 43.24 21.01 -10.41
N TYR A 143 42.94 21.46 -11.63
CA TYR A 143 43.55 22.63 -12.25
C TYR A 143 43.38 23.88 -11.36
N GLN A 144 42.16 24.16 -10.89
CA GLN A 144 41.90 25.32 -10.05
C GLN A 144 42.61 25.24 -8.68
N LYS A 145 42.78 24.03 -8.13
CA LYS A 145 43.47 23.80 -6.86
C LYS A 145 44.99 23.94 -6.99
N VAL A 146 45.58 23.45 -8.09
CA VAL A 146 47.04 23.41 -8.30
C VAL A 146 47.56 24.73 -8.84
N ILE A 147 46.88 25.34 -9.82
CA ILE A 147 47.44 26.48 -10.58
C ILE A 147 47.04 27.83 -10.00
N HIS A 148 45.81 27.98 -9.50
CA HIS A 148 45.32 29.28 -9.05
C HIS A 148 45.50 29.54 -7.55
N HIS A 149 45.96 28.55 -6.76
CA HIS A 149 46.04 28.61 -5.28
C HIS A 149 44.77 29.19 -4.59
N GLN A 150 43.64 29.18 -5.29
CA GLN A 150 42.39 29.71 -4.78
C GLN A 150 41.78 28.69 -3.84
N ALA A 151 41.41 29.13 -2.64
CA ALA A 151 40.58 28.34 -1.74
C ALA A 151 39.19 28.17 -2.36
N VAL A 152 39.01 27.15 -3.18
CA VAL A 152 37.67 26.72 -3.59
C VAL A 152 36.91 26.43 -2.30
N ASN A 153 35.73 27.04 -2.12
CA ASN A 153 34.79 26.80 -1.01
C ASN A 153 34.20 25.38 -1.11
N TRP A 154 35.08 24.38 -1.12
CA TRP A 154 34.83 22.98 -1.38
C TRP A 154 33.95 22.37 -0.30
N ARG A 155 34.10 22.81 0.96
CA ARG A 155 33.25 22.33 2.07
C ARG A 155 31.76 22.49 1.81
N ARG A 156 31.34 23.53 1.08
CA ARG A 156 29.92 23.81 0.79
C ARG A 156 29.34 22.95 -0.34
N HIS A 157 30.15 22.58 -1.34
CA HIS A 157 29.68 21.88 -2.54
C HIS A 157 30.16 20.41 -2.64
N ARG A 158 31.13 19.99 -1.82
CA ARG A 158 31.70 18.62 -1.83
C ARG A 158 30.65 17.52 -1.68
N LYS A 159 29.66 17.72 -0.82
CA LYS A 159 28.61 16.71 -0.57
C LYS A 159 27.73 16.50 -1.80
N MET A 160 27.31 17.58 -2.45
CA MET A 160 26.52 17.54 -3.69
C MET A 160 27.33 16.93 -4.85
N THR A 161 28.62 17.28 -4.97
CA THR A 161 29.48 16.72 -6.02
C THR A 161 29.71 15.21 -5.84
N PHE A 162 29.97 14.76 -4.62
CA PHE A 162 30.15 13.33 -4.32
C PHE A 162 28.86 12.54 -4.56
N GLN A 163 27.71 13.13 -4.23
CA GLN A 163 26.39 12.55 -4.50
C GLN A 163 26.17 12.28 -5.97
N LEU A 164 26.29 13.32 -6.80
CA LEU A 164 26.05 13.21 -8.24
C LEU A 164 27.10 12.32 -8.93
N TRP A 165 28.33 12.29 -8.42
CA TRP A 165 29.34 11.34 -8.91
C TRP A 165 28.96 9.89 -8.59
N LEU A 166 28.56 9.60 -7.35
CA LEU A 166 28.12 8.26 -6.95
C LEU A 166 26.89 7.81 -7.76
N ILE A 167 25.93 8.71 -7.98
CA ILE A 167 24.76 8.44 -8.84
C ILE A 167 25.19 8.19 -10.29
N SER A 168 26.08 9.04 -10.85
CA SER A 168 26.60 8.86 -12.21
C SER A 168 27.32 7.52 -12.37
N SER A 169 28.12 7.11 -11.38
CA SER A 169 28.84 5.84 -11.39
C SER A 169 27.91 4.63 -11.42
N VAL A 170 26.74 4.70 -10.76
CA VAL A 170 25.71 3.65 -10.86
C VAL A 170 25.17 3.55 -12.28
N TYR A 171 24.83 4.68 -12.91
CA TYR A 171 24.38 4.67 -14.31
C TYR A 171 25.45 4.12 -15.25
N LEU A 172 26.71 4.52 -15.11
CA LEU A 172 27.82 4.01 -15.92
C LEU A 172 28.02 2.51 -15.74
N ALA A 173 28.01 2.01 -14.49
CA ALA A 173 28.22 0.59 -14.20
C ALA A 173 27.20 -0.34 -14.85
N PHE A 174 25.93 0.09 -14.92
CA PHE A 174 24.85 -0.74 -15.47
C PHE A 174 24.61 -0.53 -16.97
N TRP A 175 24.89 0.65 -17.54
CA TRP A 175 24.71 0.92 -18.97
C TRP A 175 25.93 0.61 -19.84
N LEU A 176 27.16 0.74 -19.33
CA LEU A 176 28.37 0.49 -20.14
C LEU A 176 28.47 -0.95 -20.69
N PRO A 177 28.20 -2.01 -19.90
CA PRO A 177 28.35 -3.38 -20.40
C PRO A 177 27.46 -3.70 -21.61
N SER A 178 26.17 -3.31 -21.56
CA SER A 178 25.24 -3.53 -22.67
C SER A 178 25.59 -2.67 -23.89
N THR A 179 25.99 -1.41 -23.66
CA THR A 179 26.38 -0.48 -24.73
C THR A 179 27.63 -0.95 -25.47
N LEU A 180 28.67 -1.38 -24.73
CA LEU A 180 29.90 -1.92 -25.33
C LEU A 180 29.64 -3.21 -26.10
N SER A 181 28.79 -4.09 -25.57
CA SER A 181 28.38 -5.31 -26.27
C SER A 181 27.70 -4.98 -27.61
N THR A 182 26.76 -4.03 -27.63
CA THR A 182 26.11 -3.60 -28.89
C THR A 182 27.10 -2.97 -29.87
N ILE A 183 28.07 -2.16 -29.42
CA ILE A 183 29.10 -1.61 -30.31
C ILE A 183 29.93 -2.74 -30.96
N ILE A 184 30.34 -3.74 -30.17
CA ILE A 184 31.11 -4.89 -30.67
C ILE A 184 30.28 -5.72 -31.65
N GLN A 185 28.99 -5.93 -31.37
CA GLN A 185 28.05 -6.60 -32.27
C GLN A 185 27.92 -5.88 -33.62
N LEU A 186 27.89 -4.54 -33.61
CA LEU A 186 27.75 -3.74 -34.83
C LEU A 186 29.05 -3.60 -35.64
N THR A 187 30.22 -3.75 -35.02
CA THR A 187 31.51 -3.40 -35.66
C THR A 187 32.44 -4.59 -35.91
N ILE A 188 32.49 -5.55 -34.99
CA ILE A 188 33.49 -6.63 -35.00
C ILE A 188 32.82 -7.99 -35.22
N MET A 189 31.88 -8.36 -34.36
CA MET A 189 31.31 -9.71 -34.34
C MET A 189 29.83 -9.69 -33.96
N PRO A 190 28.90 -9.84 -34.92
CA PRO A 190 27.45 -9.79 -34.69
C PRO A 190 26.92 -10.80 -33.67
N THR A 191 27.62 -11.92 -33.47
CA THR A 191 27.24 -13.00 -32.54
C THR A 191 27.79 -12.81 -31.12
N PHE A 192 28.50 -11.70 -30.84
CA PHE A 192 29.11 -11.45 -29.53
C PHE A 192 28.04 -11.35 -28.42
N PHE A 193 28.05 -12.28 -27.46
CA PHE A 193 27.18 -12.27 -26.27
C PHE A 193 25.66 -12.15 -26.56
N VAL A 194 25.19 -12.64 -27.70
CA VAL A 194 23.76 -12.57 -28.07
C VAL A 194 22.89 -13.31 -27.04
N ASP A 195 23.31 -14.49 -26.59
CA ASP A 195 22.55 -15.31 -25.63
C ASP A 195 22.41 -14.64 -24.25
N GLN A 196 23.38 -13.82 -23.85
CA GLN A 196 23.39 -13.16 -22.54
C GLN A 196 23.03 -11.67 -22.61
N TYR A 197 22.81 -11.10 -23.80
CA TYR A 197 22.50 -9.69 -24.00
C TYR A 197 21.28 -9.25 -23.19
N ASP A 198 20.22 -10.05 -23.25
CA ASP A 198 18.99 -9.86 -22.50
C ASP A 198 19.20 -9.81 -20.98
N THR A 199 20.17 -10.57 -20.49
CA THR A 199 20.54 -10.59 -19.07
C THR A 199 21.32 -9.32 -18.71
N MET A 200 22.20 -8.84 -19.60
CA MET A 200 22.92 -7.59 -19.40
C MET A 200 21.99 -6.38 -19.33
N VAL A 201 21.02 -6.29 -20.26
CA VAL A 201 20.00 -5.22 -20.26
C VAL A 201 19.12 -5.29 -19.02
N PHE A 202 18.80 -6.49 -18.53
CA PHE A 202 18.03 -6.66 -17.30
C PHE A 202 18.69 -6.01 -16.07
N PHE A 203 20.03 -5.94 -16.00
CA PHE A 203 20.66 -5.30 -14.85
C PHE A 203 20.42 -3.79 -14.76
N ILE A 204 20.00 -3.13 -15.85
CA ILE A 204 19.65 -1.70 -15.85
C ILE A 204 18.48 -1.42 -14.87
N TYR A 205 17.58 -2.38 -14.67
CA TYR A 205 16.46 -2.24 -13.71
C TYR A 205 16.90 -2.16 -12.25
N PHE A 206 18.16 -2.45 -11.92
CA PHE A 206 18.68 -2.23 -10.57
C PHE A 206 18.96 -0.75 -10.28
N ILE A 207 19.06 0.11 -11.30
CA ILE A 207 19.33 1.54 -11.10
C ILE A 207 18.23 2.19 -10.22
N PRO A 208 16.92 2.11 -10.54
CA PRO A 208 15.86 2.64 -9.67
C PRO A 208 15.85 2.07 -8.25
N LEU A 209 16.28 0.82 -8.06
CA LEU A 209 16.35 0.18 -6.74
C LEU A 209 17.51 0.72 -5.89
N LEU A 210 18.66 1.00 -6.51
CA LEU A 210 19.86 1.45 -5.84
C LEU A 210 19.88 2.97 -5.60
N LEU A 211 19.20 3.76 -6.44
CA LEU A 211 19.15 5.22 -6.33
C LEU A 211 18.68 5.72 -4.96
N PRO A 212 17.59 5.21 -4.35
CA PRO A 212 17.19 5.60 -3.00
C PRO A 212 18.27 5.34 -1.96
N ILE A 213 18.93 4.18 -2.00
CA ILE A 213 19.97 3.78 -1.04
C ILE A 213 21.17 4.73 -1.15
N VAL A 214 21.60 5.02 -2.38
CA VAL A 214 22.68 5.97 -2.67
C VAL A 214 22.33 7.39 -2.18
N CYS A 215 21.10 7.84 -2.41
CA CYS A 215 20.65 9.16 -1.98
C CYS A 215 20.53 9.27 -0.45
N LEU A 216 20.04 8.22 0.22
CA LEU A 216 19.91 8.16 1.68
C LEU A 216 21.28 8.32 2.37
N ASN A 217 22.29 7.58 1.92
CA ASN A 217 23.65 7.66 2.47
C ASN A 217 24.30 9.03 2.26
N THR A 218 23.89 9.75 1.22
CA THR A 218 24.52 11.02 0.85
C THR A 218 23.81 12.25 1.42
N TYR A 219 22.54 12.14 1.79
CA TYR A 219 21.72 13.27 2.25
C TYR A 219 21.36 13.16 3.75
N PRO A 220 22.20 13.67 4.67
CA PRO A 220 22.02 13.50 6.11
C PRO A 220 20.77 14.19 6.68
N GLU A 221 20.25 15.22 6.00
CA GLU A 221 19.00 15.88 6.41
C GLU A 221 17.76 15.01 6.17
N LEU A 222 17.79 14.16 5.14
CA LEU A 222 16.70 13.22 4.83
C LEU A 222 16.70 12.09 5.86
N LEU A 223 17.88 11.55 6.19
CA LEU A 223 18.06 10.61 7.31
C LEU A 223 17.51 11.20 8.63
N ARG A 224 17.80 12.48 8.90
CA ARG A 224 17.29 13.16 10.10
C ARG A 224 15.75 13.25 10.10
N LYS A 225 15.14 13.66 8.98
CA LYS A 225 13.68 13.71 8.80
C LYS A 225 13.03 12.32 8.92
N ILE A 226 13.62 11.30 8.31
CA ILE A 226 13.14 9.91 8.43
C ILE A 226 13.19 9.44 9.88
N ASN A 227 14.31 9.69 10.58
CA ASN A 227 14.44 9.34 11.99
C ASN A 227 13.45 10.10 12.89
N GLU A 228 13.11 11.34 12.55
CA GLU A 228 12.02 12.06 13.24
C GLU A 228 10.66 11.44 12.98
N LEU A 229 10.33 11.05 11.74
CA LEU A 229 9.08 10.37 11.41
C LEU A 229 8.96 9.02 12.12
N ILE A 230 10.04 8.23 12.14
CA ILE A 230 10.12 6.96 12.86
C ILE A 230 9.90 7.19 14.36
N ARG A 231 10.59 8.18 14.96
CA ARG A 231 10.40 8.52 16.37
C ARG A 231 8.96 8.95 16.68
N ARG A 232 8.32 9.74 15.81
CA ARG A 232 6.90 10.10 15.94
C ARG A 232 5.97 8.90 15.81
N ARG A 233 6.30 7.92 14.97
CA ARG A 233 5.53 6.67 14.84
C ARG A 233 5.68 5.80 16.09
N ILE A 234 6.91 5.65 16.60
CA ILE A 234 7.18 4.93 17.86
C ILE A 234 6.47 5.61 19.03
N ALA A 235 6.49 6.94 19.11
CA ALA A 235 5.77 7.70 20.13
C ALA A 235 4.25 7.47 20.06
N ARG A 236 3.66 7.43 18.85
CA ARG A 236 2.25 7.05 18.66
C ARG A 236 1.95 5.62 19.13
N ASN A 237 2.87 4.68 18.91
CA ASN A 237 2.70 3.30 19.37
C ASN A 237 2.76 3.14 20.90
N ARG A 238 3.33 4.10 21.65
CA ARG A 238 3.28 4.08 23.11
C ARG A 238 1.85 4.15 23.65
N ILE A 239 0.94 4.83 22.94
CA ILE A 239 -0.48 4.88 23.28
C ILE A 239 -1.11 3.47 23.23
N GLY A 240 -0.75 2.68 22.22
CA GLY A 240 -1.18 1.27 22.12
C GLY A 240 -0.60 0.39 23.23
N LEU A 241 0.64 0.65 23.64
CA LEU A 241 1.27 -0.04 24.77
C LEU A 241 0.59 0.31 26.11
N THR A 242 0.23 1.57 26.33
CA THR A 242 -0.52 1.99 27.52
C THR A 242 -1.90 1.34 27.56
N ALA A 243 -2.62 1.29 26.44
CA ALA A 243 -3.90 0.59 26.36
C ALA A 243 -3.75 -0.91 26.66
N PHE A 244 -2.72 -1.56 26.12
CA PHE A 244 -2.41 -2.96 26.39
C PHE A 244 -2.11 -3.21 27.89
N LEU A 245 -1.29 -2.37 28.52
CA LEU A 245 -0.95 -2.50 29.94
C LEU A 245 -2.17 -2.27 30.85
N ASN A 246 -3.02 -1.30 30.51
CA ASN A 246 -4.26 -1.05 31.25
C ASN A 246 -5.22 -2.25 31.15
N ILE A 247 -5.39 -2.83 29.96
CA ILE A 247 -6.20 -4.03 29.75
C ILE A 247 -5.65 -5.21 30.57
N LYS A 248 -4.34 -5.43 30.53
CA LYS A 248 -3.69 -6.49 31.31
C LYS A 248 -3.87 -6.29 32.83
N ALA A 249 -3.83 -5.04 33.31
CA ALA A 249 -4.08 -4.73 34.71
C ALA A 249 -5.53 -5.04 35.12
N VAL A 250 -6.52 -4.67 34.30
CA VAL A 250 -7.94 -4.97 34.53
C VAL A 250 -8.20 -6.48 34.56
N LEU A 251 -7.58 -7.25 33.66
CA LEU A 251 -7.73 -8.70 33.60
C LEU A 251 -7.08 -9.45 34.77
N ASN A 252 -6.15 -8.81 35.49
CA ASN A 252 -5.54 -9.36 36.69
C ASN A 252 -6.30 -9.01 37.97
N GLU A 253 -7.39 -8.23 37.88
CA GLU A 253 -8.26 -7.96 39.03
C GLU A 253 -9.12 -9.21 39.32
N PRO A 254 -8.85 -9.95 40.41
CA PRO A 254 -9.40 -11.30 40.61
C PRO A 254 -10.93 -11.29 40.71
N ARG A 255 -11.50 -10.29 41.38
CA ARG A 255 -12.96 -10.19 41.60
C ARG A 255 -13.74 -9.94 40.32
N LEU A 256 -13.21 -9.10 39.41
CA LEU A 256 -13.87 -8.83 38.14
C LEU A 256 -13.86 -10.09 37.27
N LEU A 257 -12.74 -10.81 37.27
CA LEU A 257 -12.59 -12.04 36.53
C LEU A 257 -13.51 -13.14 37.06
N GLU A 258 -13.60 -13.32 38.39
CA GLU A 258 -14.52 -14.28 39.01
C GLU A 258 -15.98 -14.02 38.63
N LEU A 259 -16.44 -12.76 38.73
CA LEU A 259 -17.81 -12.37 38.36
C LEU A 259 -18.07 -12.55 36.87
N SER A 260 -17.11 -12.16 36.02
CA SER A 260 -17.21 -12.33 34.57
C SER A 260 -17.27 -13.81 34.21
N ASN A 261 -16.40 -14.64 34.81
CA ASN A 261 -16.39 -16.08 34.58
C ASN A 261 -17.70 -16.73 35.03
N ALA A 262 -18.24 -16.35 36.20
CA ALA A 262 -19.52 -16.87 36.69
C ALA A 262 -20.66 -16.55 35.71
N LEU A 263 -20.72 -15.30 35.21
CA LEU A 263 -21.72 -14.87 34.23
C LEU A 263 -21.60 -15.63 32.92
N PHE A 264 -20.40 -15.71 32.34
CA PHE A 264 -20.18 -16.35 31.05
C PHE A 264 -20.33 -17.88 31.12
N THR A 265 -19.98 -18.50 32.25
CA THR A 265 -20.21 -19.94 32.49
C THR A 265 -21.71 -20.22 32.60
N ALA A 266 -22.45 -19.44 33.40
CA ALA A 266 -23.89 -19.58 33.54
C ALA A 266 -24.61 -19.38 32.19
N THR A 267 -24.16 -18.39 31.40
CA THR A 267 -24.68 -18.13 30.05
C THR A 267 -24.39 -19.30 29.10
N SER A 268 -23.17 -19.87 29.16
CA SER A 268 -22.79 -21.07 28.40
C SER A 268 -23.72 -22.24 28.72
N SER A 269 -23.88 -22.57 30.00
CA SER A 269 -24.74 -23.67 30.42
C SER A 269 -26.18 -23.44 29.99
N TRP A 270 -26.72 -22.23 30.19
CA TRP A 270 -28.08 -21.87 29.77
C TRP A 270 -28.31 -22.08 28.27
N LEU A 271 -27.39 -21.60 27.42
CA LEU A 271 -27.50 -21.73 25.96
C LEU A 271 -27.42 -23.19 25.51
N VAL A 272 -26.56 -23.98 26.14
CA VAL A 272 -26.42 -25.41 25.83
C VAL A 272 -27.66 -26.19 26.28
N HIS A 273 -28.23 -25.88 27.45
CA HIS A 273 -29.51 -26.46 27.90
C HIS A 273 -30.67 -26.11 26.96
N LEU A 274 -30.74 -24.86 26.51
CA LEU A 274 -31.76 -24.45 25.54
C LEU A 274 -31.59 -25.18 24.21
N ALA A 275 -30.35 -25.42 23.79
CA ALA A 275 -30.05 -26.18 22.58
C ALA A 275 -30.34 -27.69 22.69
N SER A 276 -30.41 -28.23 23.91
CA SER A 276 -30.60 -29.66 24.19
C SER A 276 -32.05 -30.06 24.51
N SER A 277 -32.92 -29.13 24.88
CA SER A 277 -34.26 -29.46 25.39
C SER A 277 -35.24 -29.81 24.28
N ASP A 278 -35.63 -31.08 24.20
CA ASP A 278 -36.81 -31.56 23.48
C ASP A 278 -38.05 -31.42 24.39
N GLN A 279 -38.63 -30.22 24.43
CA GLN A 279 -39.86 -29.83 25.15
C GLN A 279 -39.90 -29.99 26.70
N PRO A 280 -40.67 -29.14 27.41
CA PRO A 280 -40.72 -29.08 28.85
C PRO A 280 -42.03 -29.69 29.34
N GLU A 281 -42.07 -30.98 29.70
CA GLU A 281 -43.25 -31.47 30.43
C GLU A 281 -42.96 -32.08 31.78
N ASN A 282 -41.79 -32.69 32.08
CA ASN A 282 -41.60 -33.32 33.41
C ASN A 282 -40.13 -33.47 33.86
N GLU A 283 -39.32 -32.41 33.88
CA GLU A 283 -38.03 -32.47 34.60
C GLU A 283 -37.83 -31.21 35.47
N GLU A 284 -38.17 -31.31 36.76
CA GLU A 284 -37.91 -30.28 37.78
C GLU A 284 -36.41 -30.15 38.13
N GLN A 285 -35.51 -30.88 37.46
CA GLN A 285 -34.06 -30.83 37.71
C GLN A 285 -33.26 -30.61 36.42
N ILE A 286 -32.54 -29.49 36.37
CA ILE A 286 -31.57 -29.19 35.31
C ILE A 286 -30.36 -30.11 35.50
N HIS A 287 -30.23 -31.15 34.66
CA HIS A 287 -29.07 -32.03 34.66
C HIS A 287 -28.03 -31.57 33.64
N PRO A 288 -26.72 -31.52 33.98
CA PRO A 288 -25.66 -31.23 33.01
C PRO A 288 -25.69 -32.26 31.88
N ILE A 289 -25.53 -31.81 30.64
CA ILE A 289 -25.65 -32.66 29.45
C ILE A 289 -24.57 -33.75 29.48
N LYS A 290 -25.00 -35.02 29.53
CA LYS A 290 -24.11 -36.18 29.71
C LYS A 290 -23.64 -36.85 28.42
N LYS A 291 -24.24 -36.55 27.24
CA LYS A 291 -23.86 -37.17 25.96
C LYS A 291 -23.93 -36.20 24.78
N LEU A 292 -22.81 -36.06 24.07
CA LEU A 292 -22.71 -35.50 22.72
C LEU A 292 -22.62 -36.66 21.72
N PRO A 293 -23.17 -36.55 20.49
CA PRO A 293 -23.86 -35.38 19.91
C PRO A 293 -25.33 -35.26 20.36
N LEU A 294 -25.82 -34.03 20.42
CA LEU A 294 -27.22 -33.67 20.71
C LEU A 294 -28.15 -33.99 19.51
N PRO A 295 -29.47 -34.18 19.73
CA PRO A 295 -30.44 -34.51 18.69
C PRO A 295 -30.46 -33.52 17.51
N LEU A 296 -30.67 -34.04 16.29
CA LEU A 296 -30.55 -33.33 15.01
C LEU A 296 -31.54 -32.17 14.82
N LYS A 297 -32.64 -32.15 15.58
CA LYS A 297 -33.65 -31.08 15.48
C LYS A 297 -33.34 -29.99 16.50
N PRO A 298 -32.99 -28.76 16.09
CA PRO A 298 -32.73 -27.68 17.03
C PRO A 298 -34.02 -27.22 17.72
N ASN A 299 -33.96 -26.90 19.01
CA ASN A 299 -35.07 -26.31 19.75
C ASN A 299 -35.44 -24.94 19.13
N ARG A 300 -36.74 -24.73 18.88
CA ARG A 300 -37.27 -23.49 18.30
C ARG A 300 -36.98 -22.26 19.16
N GLN A 301 -36.76 -22.43 20.47
CA GLN A 301 -36.43 -21.35 21.39
C GLN A 301 -35.09 -20.67 21.08
N LEU A 302 -34.14 -21.36 20.44
CA LEU A 302 -32.88 -20.76 19.99
C LEU A 302 -33.08 -19.63 18.98
N SER A 303 -34.20 -19.64 18.23
CA SER A 303 -34.49 -18.60 17.23
C SER A 303 -34.78 -17.22 17.85
N TYR A 304 -35.07 -17.16 19.15
CA TYR A 304 -35.30 -15.90 19.86
C TYR A 304 -34.02 -15.29 20.45
N ILE A 305 -32.88 -16.00 20.39
CA ILE A 305 -31.62 -15.54 20.96
C ILE A 305 -30.83 -14.74 19.93
N PRO A 306 -30.46 -13.48 20.22
CA PRO A 306 -29.60 -12.70 19.35
C PRO A 306 -28.19 -13.28 19.21
N GLU A 307 -27.65 -13.30 17.99
CA GLU A 307 -26.29 -13.79 17.72
C GLU A 307 -25.19 -13.02 18.46
N PHE A 308 -25.41 -11.74 18.83
CA PHE A 308 -24.42 -10.94 19.55
C PHE A 308 -24.08 -11.52 20.94
N ILE A 309 -25.00 -12.29 21.55
CA ILE A 309 -24.73 -12.96 22.84
C ILE A 309 -23.64 -14.01 22.66
N MET A 310 -23.75 -14.81 21.59
CA MET A 310 -22.75 -15.79 21.20
C MET A 310 -21.41 -15.11 20.86
N GLU A 311 -21.46 -14.01 20.10
CA GLU A 311 -20.29 -13.24 19.71
C GLU A 311 -19.54 -12.67 20.93
N ASN A 312 -20.26 -12.12 21.91
CA ASN A 312 -19.66 -11.62 23.14
C ASN A 312 -18.94 -12.72 23.92
N MET A 313 -19.53 -13.92 23.98
CA MET A 313 -18.89 -15.07 24.64
C MET A 313 -17.63 -15.51 23.91
N THR A 314 -17.69 -15.62 22.58
CA THR A 314 -16.54 -15.95 21.76
C THR A 314 -15.42 -14.93 21.95
N ASN A 315 -15.75 -13.64 21.87
CA ASN A 315 -14.79 -12.55 22.06
C ASN A 315 -14.16 -12.59 23.46
N TYR A 316 -14.94 -12.87 24.51
CA TYR A 316 -14.43 -13.01 25.87
C TYR A 316 -13.42 -14.17 25.98
N LEU A 317 -13.74 -15.34 25.44
CA LEU A 317 -12.86 -16.52 25.50
C LEU A 317 -11.55 -16.30 24.73
N THR A 318 -11.64 -15.79 23.49
CA THR A 318 -10.47 -15.45 22.68
C THR A 318 -9.63 -14.36 23.34
N PHE A 319 -10.27 -13.38 23.98
CA PHE A 319 -9.59 -12.34 24.74
C PHE A 319 -8.83 -12.92 25.94
N LEU A 320 -9.47 -13.73 26.78
CA LEU A 320 -8.80 -14.38 27.90
C LEU A 320 -7.61 -15.23 27.46
N GLY A 321 -7.76 -16.04 26.41
CA GLY A 321 -6.67 -16.87 25.91
C GLY A 321 -5.50 -16.09 25.34
N ARG A 322 -5.73 -14.89 24.80
CA ARG A 322 -4.64 -14.01 24.30
C ARG A 322 -3.85 -13.34 25.42
N PHE A 323 -4.49 -13.04 26.55
CA PHE A 323 -3.89 -12.22 27.61
C PHE A 323 -3.46 -13.00 28.85
N ASN A 324 -4.09 -14.14 29.15
CA ASN A 324 -3.75 -14.99 30.28
C ASN A 324 -4.07 -16.48 30.01
N VAL A 325 -3.16 -17.16 29.29
CA VAL A 325 -3.32 -18.58 28.89
C VAL A 325 -3.44 -19.52 30.10
N GLN A 326 -2.73 -19.22 31.20
CA GLN A 326 -2.72 -20.03 32.42
C GLN A 326 -4.03 -19.92 33.21
N LEU A 327 -4.86 -18.91 32.91
CA LEU A 327 -6.08 -18.65 33.64
C LEU A 327 -7.11 -19.75 33.45
N PHE A 328 -7.26 -20.27 32.23
CA PHE A 328 -8.17 -21.37 31.95
C PHE A 328 -7.83 -22.64 32.75
N GLU A 329 -6.57 -22.87 33.12
CA GLU A 329 -6.20 -24.00 34.00
C GLU A 329 -6.67 -23.78 35.45
N SER A 330 -6.81 -22.53 35.87
CA SER A 330 -7.23 -22.15 37.22
C SER A 330 -8.73 -21.85 37.36
N LEU A 331 -9.44 -21.64 36.24
CA LEU A 331 -10.86 -21.30 36.26
C LEU A 331 -11.72 -22.53 36.56
N PRO A 332 -12.70 -22.42 37.48
CA PRO A 332 -13.71 -23.46 37.63
C PRO A 332 -14.63 -23.49 36.40
N HIS A 333 -15.20 -24.66 36.09
CA HIS A 333 -16.24 -24.82 35.07
C HIS A 333 -15.83 -24.52 33.61
N VAL A 334 -14.61 -24.90 33.22
CA VAL A 334 -14.14 -24.75 31.82
C VAL A 334 -14.84 -25.71 30.85
N ASN A 335 -15.33 -26.85 31.36
CA ASN A 335 -16.02 -27.86 30.56
C ASN A 335 -17.31 -27.30 29.92
N GLU A 336 -17.93 -26.33 30.58
CA GLU A 336 -19.14 -25.64 30.15
C GLU A 336 -18.86 -24.79 28.90
N TYR A 337 -17.70 -24.12 28.83
CA TYR A 337 -17.26 -23.40 27.63
C TYR A 337 -16.92 -24.35 26.48
N ILE A 338 -16.24 -25.47 26.76
CA ILE A 338 -15.91 -26.47 25.74
C ILE A 338 -17.19 -27.05 25.14
N THR A 339 -18.15 -27.42 26.00
CA THR A 339 -19.44 -27.96 25.57
C THR A 339 -20.22 -26.94 24.75
N PHE A 340 -20.24 -25.68 25.17
CA PHE A 340 -20.81 -24.57 24.42
C PHE A 340 -20.20 -24.45 23.02
N VAL A 341 -18.87 -24.37 22.93
CA VAL A 341 -18.19 -24.24 21.63
C VAL A 341 -18.51 -25.43 20.73
N LEU A 342 -18.44 -26.67 21.24
CA LEU A 342 -18.70 -27.86 20.45
C LEU A 342 -20.15 -27.95 19.94
N VAL A 343 -21.14 -27.60 20.76
CA VAL A 343 -22.56 -27.68 20.40
C VAL A 343 -22.94 -26.71 19.27
N PHE A 344 -22.42 -25.49 19.29
CA PHE A 344 -22.77 -24.46 18.33
C PHE A 344 -21.82 -24.39 17.11
N MET A 345 -20.55 -24.78 17.28
CA MET A 345 -19.63 -24.93 16.15
C MET A 345 -19.99 -26.15 15.30
N GLY A 346 -20.39 -27.25 15.93
CA GLY A 346 -20.59 -28.57 15.31
C GLY A 346 -21.84 -28.71 14.44
N ASP A 347 -22.86 -27.86 14.60
CA ASP A 347 -24.13 -27.99 13.87
C ASP A 347 -24.62 -26.65 13.27
N ALA A 348 -24.68 -26.60 11.95
CA ALA A 348 -25.15 -25.43 11.20
C ALA A 348 -26.64 -25.11 11.42
N ASN A 349 -27.43 -26.09 11.88
CA ASN A 349 -28.84 -25.90 12.19
C ASN A 349 -29.05 -25.14 13.51
N ARG A 350 -28.07 -25.17 14.42
CA ARG A 350 -28.09 -24.46 15.71
C ARG A 350 -27.48 -23.07 15.62
N LEU A 351 -26.47 -22.90 14.77
CA LEU A 351 -25.88 -21.60 14.46
C LEU A 351 -25.63 -21.48 12.95
N ARG A 352 -26.46 -20.69 12.26
CA ARG A 352 -26.37 -20.56 10.80
C ARG A 352 -25.20 -19.70 10.33
N ASN A 353 -24.77 -18.73 11.14
CA ASN A 353 -23.73 -17.78 10.76
C ASN A 353 -22.35 -18.46 10.67
N PRO A 354 -21.74 -18.57 9.47
CA PRO A 354 -20.46 -19.24 9.29
C PRO A 354 -19.30 -18.47 9.93
N HIS A 355 -19.38 -17.13 10.02
CA HIS A 355 -18.34 -16.31 10.63
C HIS A 355 -18.26 -16.53 12.14
N LEU A 356 -19.42 -16.59 12.79
CA LEU A 356 -19.49 -16.83 14.23
C LEU A 356 -19.06 -18.26 14.59
N ARG A 357 -19.36 -19.25 13.74
CA ARG A 357 -18.84 -20.62 13.88
C ARG A 357 -17.32 -20.69 13.73
N ALA A 358 -16.74 -19.93 12.81
CA ALA A 358 -15.29 -19.83 12.67
C ALA A 358 -14.65 -19.14 13.90
N ALA A 359 -15.29 -18.09 14.43
CA ALA A 359 -14.83 -17.44 15.65
C ALA A 359 -14.91 -18.37 16.88
N LEU A 360 -15.93 -19.24 16.96
CA LEU A 360 -16.01 -20.29 17.98
C LEU A 360 -14.86 -21.29 17.89
N ALA A 361 -14.37 -21.61 16.69
CA ALA A 361 -13.17 -22.43 16.52
C ALA A 361 -11.90 -21.73 17.06
N GLU A 362 -11.78 -20.41 16.85
CA GLU A 362 -10.70 -19.61 17.45
C GLU A 362 -10.81 -19.56 18.98
N ALA A 363 -12.02 -19.46 19.54
CA ALA A 363 -12.24 -19.56 20.97
C ALA A 363 -11.88 -20.95 21.53
N LEU A 364 -12.10 -22.03 20.77
CA LEU A 364 -11.66 -23.38 21.16
C LEU A 364 -10.14 -23.46 21.27
N GLU A 365 -9.41 -22.89 20.30
CA GLU A 365 -7.95 -22.82 20.33
C GLU A 365 -7.45 -22.04 21.56
N ALA A 366 -8.17 -20.98 21.95
CA ALA A 366 -7.85 -20.18 23.13
C ALA A 366 -8.03 -20.95 24.46
N ILE A 367 -8.96 -21.91 24.54
CA ILE A 367 -9.24 -22.71 25.74
C ILE A 367 -8.27 -23.90 25.86
N ILE A 368 -7.83 -24.49 24.75
CA ILE A 368 -6.99 -25.69 24.76
C ILE A 368 -5.60 -25.35 25.35
N PRO A 369 -5.16 -26.04 26.42
CA PRO A 369 -3.86 -25.80 27.03
C PRO A 369 -2.75 -26.19 26.04
N ASN A 370 -2.10 -25.17 25.47
CA ASN A 370 -1.10 -25.37 24.44
C ASN A 370 0.26 -25.61 25.11
N LYS A 371 0.75 -26.86 25.15
CA LYS A 371 2.04 -27.22 25.80
C LYS A 371 3.24 -26.43 25.28
N GLN A 372 3.18 -25.87 24.06
CA GLN A 372 4.22 -24.99 23.51
C GLN A 372 4.16 -23.54 24.04
N HIS A 373 3.05 -23.11 24.62
CA HIS A 373 2.89 -21.77 25.21
C HIS A 373 3.41 -21.67 26.66
N GLY A 374 3.92 -22.75 27.24
CA GLY A 374 4.76 -22.69 28.45
C GLY A 374 6.03 -21.84 28.26
N ASN A 375 6.42 -21.59 27.01
CA ASN A 375 7.43 -20.60 26.60
C ASN A 375 6.85 -19.53 25.64
N GLY A 376 5.53 -19.30 25.71
CA GLY A 376 4.82 -18.40 24.81
C GLY A 376 5.13 -16.93 25.12
N ARG A 377 5.81 -16.26 24.18
CA ARG A 377 5.71 -14.81 23.88
C ARG A 377 5.63 -13.84 25.07
N THR A 378 6.25 -14.17 26.19
CA THR A 378 6.53 -13.21 27.23
C THR A 378 7.72 -12.38 26.74
N LEU A 379 7.49 -11.09 26.51
CA LEU A 379 8.52 -10.05 26.54
C LEU A 379 9.15 -9.92 27.95
N ASN A 380 9.35 -11.04 28.66
CA ASN A 380 10.07 -11.13 29.94
C ASN A 380 11.59 -11.12 29.73
N ARG A 381 12.08 -10.78 28.54
CA ARG A 381 13.47 -10.40 28.27
C ARG A 381 13.71 -8.88 28.32
N LEU A 382 12.87 -8.12 29.02
CA LEU A 382 13.31 -6.82 29.51
C LEU A 382 14.16 -7.05 30.74
N LYS A 383 15.49 -6.86 30.59
CA LYS A 383 16.43 -6.69 31.71
C LYS A 383 15.79 -5.76 32.75
N PRO A 384 15.95 -6.02 34.07
CA PRO A 384 15.53 -5.08 35.10
C PRO A 384 16.11 -3.71 34.77
N ILE A 385 15.22 -2.75 34.48
CA ILE A 385 15.62 -1.34 34.35
C ILE A 385 15.98 -0.91 35.78
N ALA A 386 17.17 -0.32 35.93
CA ALA A 386 17.62 0.29 37.17
C ALA A 386 16.53 1.20 37.78
N PRO A 387 16.46 1.33 39.11
CA PRO A 387 15.42 2.13 39.76
C PRO A 387 15.40 3.55 39.17
N PRO A 388 14.20 4.11 38.93
CA PRO A 388 14.07 5.43 38.33
C PRO A 388 14.71 6.48 39.24
N PRO A 389 15.40 7.50 38.68
CA PRO A 389 15.87 8.63 39.47
C PRO A 389 14.69 9.36 40.13
N PRO A 390 14.93 10.03 41.27
CA PRO A 390 13.88 10.70 42.03
C PRO A 390 13.12 11.71 41.16
N PRO A 391 11.81 11.89 41.41
CA PRO A 391 10.96 12.75 40.60
C PRO A 391 11.48 14.19 40.62
N PRO A 392 11.63 14.85 39.46
CA PRO A 392 11.89 16.27 39.42
C PRO A 392 10.71 17.05 40.04
N PRO A 393 10.96 18.25 40.60
CA PRO A 393 9.94 19.06 41.24
C PRO A 393 8.76 19.34 40.29
N PRO A 394 7.54 19.52 40.83
CA PRO A 394 6.34 19.67 40.03
C PRO A 394 6.47 20.85 39.08
N LEU A 395 6.58 20.55 37.77
CA LEU A 395 6.41 21.57 36.74
C LEU A 395 4.98 22.07 36.78
N SER A 396 4.84 23.40 36.82
CA SER A 396 3.56 24.09 36.66
C SER A 396 2.79 23.54 35.46
N PRO A 397 1.45 23.40 35.55
CA PRO A 397 0.65 22.87 34.46
C PRO A 397 0.89 23.70 33.19
N PRO A 398 1.08 23.07 32.02
CA PRO A 398 1.16 23.80 30.77
C PRO A 398 -0.19 24.47 30.54
N THR A 399 -0.18 25.81 30.48
CA THR A 399 -1.34 26.70 30.29
C THR A 399 -2.04 26.53 28.93
N ASN A 400 -1.66 25.52 28.13
CA ASN A 400 -2.10 25.37 26.74
C ASN A 400 -2.90 24.07 26.46
N THR A 401 -3.48 23.43 27.48
CA THR A 401 -4.33 22.23 27.29
C THR A 401 -5.79 22.54 26.93
N LEU A 402 -6.10 23.78 26.51
CA LEU A 402 -7.44 24.18 26.05
C LEU A 402 -7.52 24.55 24.55
N MET A 403 -6.49 24.26 23.75
CA MET A 403 -6.47 24.58 22.31
C MET A 403 -6.35 23.36 21.38
N TYR A 404 -6.86 22.18 21.79
CA TYR A 404 -7.05 21.04 20.87
C TYR A 404 -8.54 20.66 20.68
N GLY A 405 -9.44 21.32 21.39
CA GLY A 405 -10.87 20.99 21.43
C GLY A 405 -11.78 21.79 20.49
N SER A 406 -11.27 22.75 19.71
CA SER A 406 -12.14 23.74 19.04
C SER A 406 -11.86 24.00 17.55
N ILE A 407 -10.98 23.24 16.88
CA ILE A 407 -10.77 23.36 15.42
C ILE A 407 -11.31 22.14 14.66
N VAL A 408 -12.50 21.67 15.05
CA VAL A 408 -13.35 20.95 14.09
C VAL A 408 -14.42 21.93 13.68
N SER A 409 -14.21 22.61 12.55
CA SER A 409 -15.22 23.50 11.98
C SER A 409 -16.56 22.75 11.90
N SER A 410 -17.68 23.43 12.15
CA SER A 410 -19.01 22.82 12.11
C SER A 410 -19.28 22.07 10.78
N GLY A 411 -18.61 22.47 9.69
CA GLY A 411 -18.63 21.77 8.41
C GLY A 411 -17.96 20.38 8.43
N ALA A 412 -16.83 20.20 9.12
CA ALA A 412 -16.11 18.92 9.18
C ALA A 412 -16.90 17.81 9.89
N LYS A 413 -17.70 18.16 10.92
CA LYS A 413 -18.58 17.19 11.61
C LYS A 413 -19.68 16.65 10.69
N ASN A 414 -20.21 17.50 9.81
CA ASN A 414 -21.26 17.12 8.87
C ASN A 414 -20.72 16.14 7.81
N PHE A 415 -19.49 16.32 7.35
CA PHE A 415 -18.88 15.40 6.37
C PHE A 415 -18.61 14.01 6.92
N VAL A 416 -18.23 13.88 8.20
CA VAL A 416 -18.06 12.56 8.84
C VAL A 416 -19.40 11.80 8.89
N ARG A 417 -20.51 12.50 9.13
CA ARG A 417 -21.86 11.91 9.05
C ARG A 417 -22.21 11.50 7.62
N CYS A 418 -21.93 12.34 6.63
CA CYS A 418 -22.10 12.00 5.22
C CYS A 418 -21.25 10.80 4.80
N ALA A 419 -20.01 10.69 5.31
CA ALA A 419 -19.11 9.55 5.08
C ALA A 419 -19.72 8.25 5.63
N GLY A 420 -20.26 8.29 6.85
CA GLY A 420 -20.97 7.16 7.45
C GLY A 420 -22.17 6.72 6.62
N LEU A 421 -23.04 7.67 6.25
CA LEU A 421 -24.22 7.38 5.42
C LEU A 421 -23.85 6.81 4.05
N SER A 422 -22.87 7.42 3.37
CA SER A 422 -22.36 6.98 2.07
C SER A 422 -21.72 5.59 2.15
N GLY A 423 -20.94 5.32 3.20
CA GLY A 423 -20.35 4.01 3.45
C GLY A 423 -21.40 2.92 3.68
N THR A 424 -22.44 3.21 4.47
CA THR A 424 -23.57 2.29 4.66
C THR A 424 -24.26 1.99 3.33
N LEU A 425 -24.54 3.02 2.52
CA LEU A 425 -25.17 2.85 1.21
C LEU A 425 -24.31 2.00 0.25
N ALA A 426 -22.99 2.22 0.25
CA ALA A 426 -22.06 1.44 -0.56
C ALA A 426 -22.05 -0.06 -0.16
N ILE A 427 -22.13 -0.37 1.13
CA ILE A 427 -22.20 -1.74 1.64
C ILE A 427 -23.54 -2.38 1.26
N CYS A 428 -24.67 -1.68 1.48
CA CYS A 428 -26.00 -2.18 1.11
C CYS A 428 -26.10 -2.48 -0.39
N LEU A 429 -25.62 -1.57 -1.23
CA LEU A 429 -25.57 -1.78 -2.68
C LEU A 429 -24.62 -2.93 -3.05
N GLY A 430 -23.53 -3.13 -2.32
CA GLY A 430 -22.64 -4.27 -2.50
C GLY A 430 -23.29 -5.62 -2.22
N VAL A 431 -24.05 -5.71 -1.11
CA VAL A 431 -24.83 -6.91 -0.79
C VAL A 431 -25.90 -7.15 -1.86
N TYR A 432 -26.58 -6.10 -2.32
CA TYR A 432 -27.52 -6.18 -3.44
C TYR A 432 -26.84 -6.68 -4.71
N GLY A 433 -25.68 -6.14 -5.09
CA GLY A 433 -24.93 -6.58 -6.27
C GLY A 433 -24.50 -8.05 -6.22
N ALA A 434 -24.17 -8.56 -5.03
CA ALA A 434 -23.78 -9.96 -4.84
C ALA A 434 -24.95 -10.95 -4.93
N HIS A 435 -26.18 -10.54 -4.55
CA HIS A 435 -27.34 -11.45 -4.46
C HIS A 435 -28.39 -11.23 -5.56
N ALA A 436 -28.62 -9.99 -5.97
CA ALA A 436 -29.66 -9.64 -6.93
C ALA A 436 -29.20 -9.76 -8.40
N MET A 437 -27.89 -9.66 -8.65
CA MET A 437 -27.35 -9.83 -10.01
C MET A 437 -27.07 -11.30 -10.30
N LYS A 438 -28.08 -11.95 -10.90
CA LYS A 438 -28.05 -13.36 -11.32
C LYS A 438 -26.95 -13.64 -12.35
N ASP A 439 -26.54 -14.89 -12.48
CA ASP A 439 -25.53 -15.35 -13.47
C ASP A 439 -25.92 -15.05 -14.93
N ASN A 440 -27.22 -14.83 -15.20
CA ASN A 440 -27.71 -14.45 -16.53
C ASN A 440 -27.49 -12.96 -16.87
N THR A 441 -27.01 -12.15 -15.92
CA THR A 441 -26.65 -10.75 -16.20
C THR A 441 -25.34 -10.69 -16.99
N PRO A 442 -25.24 -9.87 -18.05
CA PRO A 442 -23.99 -9.70 -18.78
C PRO A 442 -22.83 -9.35 -17.83
N GLU A 443 -21.72 -10.07 -17.96
CA GLU A 443 -20.54 -9.91 -17.11
C GLU A 443 -20.00 -8.47 -17.11
N GLU A 444 -20.17 -7.73 -18.22
CA GLU A 444 -19.84 -6.30 -18.30
C GLU A 444 -20.62 -5.46 -17.28
N LEU A 445 -21.93 -5.68 -17.13
CA LEU A 445 -22.78 -4.94 -16.19
C LEU A 445 -22.45 -5.31 -14.74
N ARG A 446 -22.12 -6.57 -14.48
CA ARG A 446 -21.60 -7.05 -13.19
C ARG A 446 -20.31 -6.34 -12.79
N ARG A 447 -19.35 -6.27 -13.70
CA ARG A 447 -18.08 -5.56 -13.48
C ARG A 447 -18.29 -4.07 -13.25
N LEU A 448 -19.16 -3.43 -14.03
CA LEU A 448 -19.50 -2.01 -13.85
C LEU A 448 -20.12 -1.73 -12.48
N PHE A 449 -21.01 -2.59 -11.99
CA PHE A 449 -21.59 -2.48 -10.66
C PHE A 449 -20.54 -2.64 -9.55
N GLN A 450 -19.67 -3.64 -9.65
CA GLN A 450 -18.59 -3.87 -8.69
C GLN A 450 -17.56 -2.73 -8.68
N MET A 451 -17.26 -2.15 -9.85
CA MET A 451 -16.40 -0.98 -9.96
C MET A 451 -17.06 0.24 -9.28
N ALA A 452 -18.35 0.49 -9.53
CA ALA A 452 -19.10 1.55 -8.86
C ALA A 452 -19.08 1.38 -7.34
N GLN A 453 -19.29 0.16 -6.83
CA GLN A 453 -19.19 -0.17 -5.41
C GLN A 453 -17.83 0.10 -4.81
N THR A 454 -16.77 -0.34 -5.48
CA THR A 454 -15.40 -0.17 -5.00
C THR A 454 -15.04 1.31 -4.91
N TYR A 455 -15.41 2.10 -5.93
CA TYR A 455 -15.20 3.55 -5.94
C TYR A 455 -16.06 4.27 -4.90
N HIS A 456 -17.33 3.88 -4.74
CA HIS A 456 -18.24 4.46 -3.75
C HIS A 456 -17.71 4.26 -2.33
N LEU A 457 -17.28 3.05 -1.99
CA LEU A 457 -16.73 2.74 -0.66
C LEU A 457 -15.40 3.46 -0.41
N LEU A 458 -14.47 3.43 -1.40
CA LEU A 458 -13.17 4.07 -1.28
C LEU A 458 -13.29 5.58 -0.99
N HIS A 459 -14.15 6.26 -1.73
CA HIS A 459 -14.34 7.71 -1.56
C HIS A 459 -15.20 8.05 -0.34
N SER A 460 -16.04 7.13 0.14
CA SER A 460 -16.70 7.26 1.45
C SER A 460 -15.69 7.21 2.60
N VAL A 461 -14.67 6.34 2.51
CA VAL A 461 -13.55 6.33 3.46
C VAL A 461 -12.71 7.60 3.35
N ALA A 462 -12.47 8.11 2.14
CA ALA A 462 -11.80 9.40 1.95
C ALA A 462 -12.57 10.57 2.60
N LEU A 463 -13.91 10.58 2.53
CA LEU A 463 -14.76 11.56 3.22
C LEU A 463 -14.59 11.50 4.76
N LEU A 464 -14.35 10.32 5.33
CA LEU A 464 -14.09 10.16 6.77
C LEU A 464 -12.82 10.91 7.22
N GLY A 465 -11.83 11.02 6.33
CA GLY A 465 -10.56 11.70 6.56
C GLY A 465 -10.61 13.23 6.41
N LEU A 466 -11.73 13.81 5.97
CA LEU A 466 -11.87 15.25 5.73
C LEU A 466 -11.56 16.18 6.92
N PRO A 467 -11.80 15.81 8.19
CA PRO A 467 -11.42 16.66 9.32
C PRO A 467 -9.92 16.95 9.41
N LEU A 468 -9.08 16.21 8.67
CA LEU A 468 -7.63 16.39 8.63
C LEU A 468 -7.17 17.37 7.53
N VAL A 469 -8.07 17.84 6.67
CA VAL A 469 -7.76 18.70 5.51
C VAL A 469 -8.06 20.15 5.85
N SER A 470 -7.25 21.08 5.33
CA SER A 470 -7.35 22.52 5.65
C SER A 470 -8.61 23.19 5.08
N ARG A 471 -9.18 22.71 3.97
CA ARG A 471 -10.43 23.22 3.37
C ARG A 471 -11.49 22.12 3.15
N PRO A 472 -12.10 21.59 4.22
CA PRO A 472 -12.95 20.40 4.16
C PRO A 472 -14.25 20.59 3.37
N LEU A 473 -14.78 21.82 3.27
CA LEU A 473 -16.01 22.11 2.51
C LEU A 473 -15.83 21.91 0.99
N ILE A 474 -14.70 22.34 0.46
CA ILE A 474 -14.40 22.24 -0.98
C ILE A 474 -14.09 20.78 -1.32
N THR A 475 -13.16 20.16 -0.59
CA THR A 475 -12.78 18.77 -0.82
C THR A 475 -13.97 17.81 -0.59
N GLY A 476 -14.79 18.06 0.43
CA GLY A 476 -15.96 17.22 0.71
C GLY A 476 -17.10 17.38 -0.30
N SER A 477 -17.37 18.59 -0.80
CA SER A 477 -18.35 18.79 -1.87
C SER A 477 -17.92 18.13 -3.19
N LEU A 478 -16.63 18.18 -3.53
CA LEU A 478 -16.06 17.49 -4.69
C LEU A 478 -16.21 15.98 -4.59
N PHE A 479 -15.91 15.38 -3.42
CA PHE A 479 -16.08 13.94 -3.23
C PHE A 479 -17.54 13.51 -3.22
N ILE A 480 -18.44 14.22 -2.53
CA ILE A 480 -19.88 13.89 -2.53
C ILE A 480 -20.46 14.02 -3.94
N GLY A 481 -20.15 15.10 -4.65
CA GLY A 481 -20.58 15.32 -6.03
C GLY A 481 -20.03 14.24 -6.97
N GLY A 482 -18.75 13.90 -6.82
CA GLY A 482 -18.09 12.86 -7.59
C GLY A 482 -18.65 11.47 -7.33
N ILE A 483 -18.91 11.09 -6.07
CA ILE A 483 -19.56 9.81 -5.72
C ILE A 483 -20.93 9.72 -6.38
N THR A 484 -21.73 10.78 -6.28
CA THR A 484 -23.10 10.81 -6.80
C THR A 484 -23.12 10.70 -8.33
N LEU A 485 -22.28 11.48 -9.03
CA LEU A 485 -22.25 11.55 -10.50
C LEU A 485 -21.45 10.42 -11.16
N PHE A 486 -20.52 9.79 -10.45
CA PHE A 486 -19.76 8.65 -10.94
C PHE A 486 -20.47 7.33 -10.61
N CYS A 487 -20.70 7.07 -9.32
CA CYS A 487 -21.19 5.78 -8.84
C CYS A 487 -22.68 5.62 -9.10
N GLY A 488 -23.49 6.66 -8.87
CA GLY A 488 -24.94 6.64 -9.06
C GLY A 488 -25.36 6.19 -10.47
N PRO A 489 -24.96 6.91 -11.54
CA PRO A 489 -25.27 6.52 -12.92
C PRO A 489 -24.76 5.13 -13.31
N MET A 490 -23.64 4.67 -12.76
CA MET A 490 -23.14 3.31 -13.02
C MET A 490 -23.99 2.23 -12.36
N TYR A 491 -24.51 2.45 -11.14
CA TYR A 491 -25.49 1.56 -10.52
C TYR A 491 -26.79 1.52 -11.32
N PHE A 492 -27.29 2.66 -11.78
CA PHE A 492 -28.50 2.70 -12.61
C PHE A 492 -28.31 2.00 -13.95
N HIS A 493 -27.18 2.22 -14.63
CA HIS A 493 -26.87 1.56 -15.90
C HIS A 493 -26.75 0.04 -15.75
N SER A 494 -26.08 -0.43 -14.70
CA SER A 494 -25.90 -1.87 -14.47
C SER A 494 -27.21 -2.60 -14.14
N ILE A 495 -28.18 -1.93 -13.50
CA ILE A 495 -29.50 -2.52 -13.20
C ILE A 495 -30.46 -2.41 -14.39
N ARG A 496 -30.54 -1.26 -15.07
CA ARG A 496 -31.53 -1.01 -16.15
C ARG A 496 -31.03 -1.29 -17.56
N ASN A 497 -29.72 -1.53 -17.73
CA ASN A 497 -29.06 -1.65 -19.03
C ASN A 497 -29.31 -0.46 -19.99
N ASP A 498 -29.43 0.75 -19.45
CA ASP A 498 -29.65 1.97 -20.24
C ASP A 498 -28.35 2.78 -20.37
N ALA A 499 -27.79 2.84 -21.58
CA ALA A 499 -26.52 3.50 -21.86
C ALA A 499 -26.54 5.04 -21.67
N ARG A 500 -27.72 5.67 -21.56
CA ARG A 500 -27.83 7.13 -21.40
C ARG A 500 -27.12 7.65 -20.16
N TYR A 501 -27.15 6.87 -19.08
CA TYR A 501 -26.54 7.22 -17.79
C TYR A 501 -25.00 7.20 -17.83
N ARG A 502 -24.38 6.44 -18.75
CA ARG A 502 -22.90 6.41 -18.91
C ARG A 502 -22.31 7.74 -19.36
N ARG A 503 -23.09 8.59 -20.04
CA ARG A 503 -22.62 9.91 -20.49
C ARG A 503 -22.29 10.87 -19.35
N VAL A 504 -22.86 10.66 -18.17
CA VAL A 504 -22.66 11.55 -16.99
C VAL A 504 -21.46 11.11 -16.14
N THR A 505 -21.14 9.81 -16.15
CA THR A 505 -20.04 9.20 -15.39
C THR A 505 -18.68 9.91 -15.54
N PRO A 506 -18.19 10.31 -16.74
CA PRO A 506 -16.88 10.96 -16.84
C PRO A 506 -16.76 12.27 -16.06
N TYR A 507 -17.85 13.06 -15.96
CA TYR A 507 -17.86 14.28 -15.15
C TYR A 507 -17.71 13.99 -13.65
N GLY A 508 -18.34 12.91 -13.18
CA GLY A 508 -18.15 12.42 -11.81
C GLY A 508 -16.71 11.98 -11.55
N GLY A 509 -16.08 11.31 -12.50
CA GLY A 509 -14.66 10.91 -12.42
C GLY A 509 -13.72 12.11 -12.30
N LEU A 510 -13.97 13.18 -13.06
CA LEU A 510 -13.21 14.44 -12.96
C LEU A 510 -13.38 15.10 -11.59
N LEU A 511 -14.58 15.08 -11.00
CA LEU A 511 -14.83 15.61 -9.65
C LEU A 511 -14.11 14.80 -8.57
N LEU A 512 -14.11 13.46 -8.67
CA LEU A 512 -13.36 12.60 -7.76
C LEU A 512 -11.85 12.87 -7.85
N LEU A 513 -11.32 13.02 -9.06
CA LEU A 513 -9.92 13.38 -9.30
C LEU A 513 -9.58 14.77 -8.72
N ALA A 514 -10.43 15.76 -8.97
CA ALA A 514 -10.30 17.09 -8.39
C ALA A 514 -10.36 17.06 -6.86
N GLY A 515 -11.19 16.19 -6.28
CA GLY A 515 -11.25 15.93 -4.84
C GLY A 515 -9.90 15.49 -4.28
N TRP A 516 -9.25 14.50 -4.89
CA TRP A 516 -7.91 14.04 -4.49
C TRP A 516 -6.83 15.11 -4.69
N ILE A 517 -6.85 15.84 -5.81
CA ILE A 517 -5.93 16.95 -6.06
C ILE A 517 -6.11 18.05 -5.01
N SER A 518 -7.36 18.32 -4.61
CA SER A 518 -7.64 19.36 -3.62
C SER A 518 -7.03 19.06 -2.25
N ILE A 519 -6.86 17.78 -1.87
CA ILE A 519 -6.15 17.40 -0.63
C ILE A 519 -4.66 17.79 -0.70
N VAL A 520 -4.05 17.74 -1.89
CA VAL A 520 -2.64 18.08 -2.08
C VAL A 520 -2.43 19.59 -2.13
N LEU A 521 -3.35 20.32 -2.75
CA LEU A 521 -3.20 21.75 -3.04
C LEU A 521 -3.76 22.68 -1.96
N LEU A 522 -4.77 22.24 -1.19
CA LEU A 522 -5.52 23.06 -0.24
C LEU A 522 -5.34 22.59 1.19
#